data_AF-A0A259D1J9-F1
#
_entry.id   AF-A0A259D1J9-F1
#
_cell.length_a   1.000
_cell.length_b   1.000
_cell.length_c   1.000
_cell.angle_alpha   90.00
_cell.angle_beta   90.00
_cell.angle_gamma   90.00
#
_symmetry.space_group_name_H-M   'P 1'
#
loop_
_entity.id
_entity.type
_entity.pdbx_description
1 polymer ?
#
loop_
_entity_poly.entity_id
_entity_poly.type
_entity_poly.pdbx_seq_one_letter_code
_entity_poly.pdbx_strand_id
1 'polypeptide(L)'
;MARRKKVYEGKAKILYEGPEPGTLIQYFKDDSAPTVAAPATLEGKGVLNNRLSEFFMTGLNQIGVPTHFIRRINMREQLVRMVEIIPLEVVVRNFSAGPMVARLGIPEGTQLPRPIVEYYFKDERLNAPLVAEEHIVAFGWANQQDLDDIIALALRVNDFMSGIMMGVGIRLADFKIEVGRVWEGDFMRL
;
A
#
# COMPACT_ATOMS: atom_id res chain seq x y z
N MET A 1 -28.51 -4.99 -14.73
CA MET A 1 -27.04 -4.91 -14.77
C MET A 1 -26.49 -6.11 -14.01
N ALA A 2 -25.71 -6.97 -14.67
CA ALA A 2 -25.22 -8.21 -14.06
C ALA A 2 -24.45 -7.90 -12.77
N ARG A 3 -24.83 -8.54 -11.66
CA ARG A 3 -24.29 -8.32 -10.33
C ARG A 3 -22.85 -8.86 -10.31
N ARG A 4 -21.84 -7.98 -10.42
CA ARG A 4 -20.42 -8.37 -10.39
C ARG A 4 -20.13 -9.14 -9.10
N LYS A 5 -19.43 -10.27 -9.19
CA LYS A 5 -19.10 -11.11 -8.03
C LYS A 5 -18.08 -10.39 -7.14
N LYS A 6 -18.45 -10.12 -5.89
CA LYS A 6 -17.56 -9.54 -4.88
C LYS A 6 -16.59 -10.62 -4.42
N VAL A 7 -15.29 -10.32 -4.49
CA VAL A 7 -14.20 -11.21 -4.06
C VAL A 7 -13.82 -10.92 -2.61
N TYR A 8 -13.68 -9.64 -2.28
CA TYR A 8 -13.27 -9.20 -0.94
C TYR A 8 -13.79 -7.78 -0.68
N GLU A 9 -14.05 -7.46 0.58
CA GLU A 9 -14.35 -6.11 1.02
C GLU A 9 -13.55 -5.78 2.27
N GLY A 10 -12.72 -4.74 2.16
CA GLY A 10 -11.99 -4.16 3.28
C GLY A 10 -12.58 -2.82 3.71
N LYS A 11 -11.89 -2.14 4.62
CA LYS A 11 -12.34 -0.84 5.17
C LYS A 11 -12.53 0.24 4.11
N ALA A 12 -11.58 0.38 3.19
CA ALA A 12 -11.58 1.47 2.21
C ALA A 12 -11.94 1.04 0.78
N LYS A 13 -11.91 -0.26 0.48
CA LYS A 13 -11.99 -0.77 -0.89
C LYS A 13 -12.80 -2.06 -0.98
N ILE A 14 -13.50 -2.25 -2.10
CA ILE A 14 -14.15 -3.51 -2.47
C ILE A 14 -13.45 -4.04 -3.71
N LEU A 15 -13.15 -5.33 -3.73
CA LEU A 15 -12.61 -6.03 -4.89
C LEU A 15 -13.71 -6.88 -5.53
N TYR A 16 -13.92 -6.68 -6.82
CA TYR A 16 -14.80 -7.50 -7.65
C TYR A 16 -13.97 -8.30 -8.64
N GLU A 17 -14.54 -9.39 -9.12
CA GLU A 17 -13.98 -10.17 -10.23
C GLU A 17 -13.79 -9.29 -11.47
N GLY A 18 -12.61 -9.40 -12.08
CA GLY A 18 -12.27 -8.67 -13.30
C GLY A 18 -12.87 -9.32 -14.56
N PRO A 19 -12.79 -8.63 -15.71
CA PRO A 19 -13.26 -9.16 -16.99
C PRO A 19 -12.39 -10.30 -17.55
N GLU A 20 -11.14 -10.39 -17.09
CA GLU A 20 -10.14 -11.36 -17.57
C GLU A 20 -9.56 -12.16 -16.39
N PRO A 21 -9.18 -13.44 -16.59
CA PRO A 21 -8.47 -14.22 -15.57
C PRO A 21 -7.23 -13.48 -15.04
N GLY A 22 -7.04 -13.51 -13.72
CA GLY A 22 -5.91 -12.81 -13.08
C GLY A 22 -6.10 -11.29 -12.93
N THR A 23 -7.30 -10.76 -13.17
CA THR A 23 -7.61 -9.33 -12.95
C THR A 23 -8.74 -9.13 -11.95
N LEU A 24 -8.73 -7.98 -11.27
CA LEU A 24 -9.76 -7.55 -10.33
C LEU A 24 -10.19 -6.12 -10.64
N ILE A 25 -11.45 -5.81 -10.33
CA ILE A 25 -11.94 -4.43 -10.30
C ILE A 25 -11.90 -3.95 -8.86
N GLN A 26 -11.06 -2.94 -8.60
CA GLN A 26 -10.92 -2.31 -7.30
C GLN A 26 -11.80 -1.06 -7.24
N TYR A 27 -12.79 -1.08 -6.35
CA TYR A 27 -13.71 0.03 -6.07
C TYR A 27 -13.31 0.76 -4.79
N PHE A 28 -13.22 2.09 -4.85
CA PHE A 28 -12.85 2.95 -3.73
C PHE A 28 -14.10 3.50 -3.01
N LYS A 29 -14.22 3.18 -1.72
CA LYS A 29 -15.31 3.62 -0.84
C LYS A 29 -15.07 5.03 -0.29
N ASP A 30 -16.15 5.69 0.13
CA ASP A 30 -16.11 6.96 0.84
C ASP A 30 -15.97 6.78 2.37
N ASP A 31 -15.92 5.53 2.83
CA ASP A 31 -15.79 5.15 4.24
C ASP A 31 -14.52 5.74 4.87
N SER A 32 -14.66 6.31 6.05
CA SER A 32 -13.60 6.77 6.95
C SER A 32 -13.63 5.99 8.26
N ALA A 33 -12.48 5.90 8.93
CA ALA A 33 -12.49 5.50 10.33
C ALA A 33 -13.29 6.56 11.11
N PRO A 34 -14.38 6.19 11.80
CA PRO A 34 -15.13 7.16 12.58
C PRO A 34 -14.23 7.72 13.69
N THR A 35 -14.22 9.04 13.83
CA THR A 35 -13.59 9.71 14.98
C THR A 35 -14.67 10.48 15.73
N VAL A 36 -14.39 10.87 16.98
CA VAL A 36 -15.30 11.73 17.76
C VAL A 36 -15.62 13.04 17.01
N ALA A 37 -14.72 13.48 16.12
CA ALA A 37 -14.80 14.75 15.40
C ALA A 37 -15.33 14.66 13.96
N ALA A 38 -15.49 13.47 13.36
CA ALA A 38 -15.85 13.36 11.94
C ALA A 38 -16.71 12.12 11.62
N PRO A 39 -17.65 12.24 10.66
CA PRO A 39 -18.54 11.15 10.27
C PRO A 39 -17.78 9.96 9.67
N ALA A 40 -18.41 8.79 9.71
CA ALA A 40 -17.89 7.53 9.16
C ALA A 40 -17.83 7.49 7.62
N THR A 41 -18.37 8.51 6.94
CA THR A 41 -18.34 8.64 5.48
C THR A 41 -17.95 10.06 5.12
N LEU A 42 -16.96 10.20 4.23
CA LEU A 42 -16.55 11.47 3.65
C LEU A 42 -16.82 11.44 2.14
N GLU A 43 -17.86 12.14 1.71
CA GLU A 43 -18.29 12.14 0.31
C GLU A 43 -17.16 12.55 -0.64
N GLY A 44 -16.99 11.79 -1.72
CA GLY A 44 -15.96 12.05 -2.73
C GLY A 44 -14.56 11.56 -2.38
N LYS A 45 -14.32 11.08 -1.15
CA LYS A 45 -13.04 10.49 -0.73
C LYS A 45 -12.59 9.36 -1.65
N GLY A 46 -13.49 8.45 -2.01
CA GLY A 46 -13.19 7.32 -2.89
C GLY A 46 -12.80 7.76 -4.30
N VAL A 47 -13.43 8.83 -4.80
CA VAL A 47 -13.10 9.42 -6.11
C VAL A 47 -11.70 10.02 -6.10
N LEU A 48 -11.37 10.79 -5.05
CA LEU A 48 -10.05 11.40 -4.90
C LEU A 48 -8.96 10.32 -4.74
N ASN A 49 -9.18 9.33 -3.87
CA ASN A 49 -8.24 8.24 -3.66
C ASN A 49 -8.01 7.42 -4.92
N ASN A 50 -9.05 7.17 -5.71
CA ASN A 50 -8.90 6.51 -7.00
C ASN A 50 -8.00 7.33 -7.95
N ARG A 51 -8.21 8.65 -8.06
CA ARG A 51 -7.37 9.50 -8.92
C ARG A 51 -5.92 9.59 -8.45
N LEU A 52 -5.70 9.74 -7.15
CA LEU A 52 -4.37 9.77 -6.56
C LEU A 52 -3.65 8.42 -6.74
N SER A 53 -4.35 7.31 -6.50
CA SER A 53 -3.84 5.96 -6.72
C SER A 53 -3.40 5.76 -8.18
N GLU A 54 -4.25 6.14 -9.15
CA GLU A 54 -3.88 6.10 -10.57
C GLU A 54 -2.64 6.93 -10.87
N PHE A 55 -2.56 8.17 -10.36
CA PHE A 55 -1.44 9.07 -10.60
C PHE A 55 -0.11 8.47 -10.11
N PHE A 56 -0.06 8.02 -8.84
CA PHE A 56 1.16 7.46 -8.28
C PHE A 56 1.54 6.13 -8.94
N MET A 57 0.59 5.21 -9.13
CA MET A 57 0.87 3.91 -9.73
C MET A 57 1.33 4.03 -11.19
N THR A 58 0.74 4.98 -11.95
CA THR A 58 1.18 5.26 -13.33
C THR A 58 2.61 5.81 -13.35
N GLY A 59 2.93 6.75 -12.47
CA GLY A 59 4.29 7.30 -12.40
C GLY A 59 5.34 6.28 -11.94
N LEU A 60 4.99 5.40 -10.98
CA LEU A 60 5.84 4.28 -10.57
C LEU A 60 6.11 3.33 -11.76
N ASN A 61 5.07 2.96 -12.51
CA ASN A 61 5.24 2.13 -13.72
C ASN A 61 6.16 2.81 -14.76
N GLN A 62 6.06 4.13 -14.94
CA GLN A 62 6.90 4.88 -15.89
C GLN A 62 8.40 4.83 -15.57
N ILE A 63 8.76 4.73 -14.28
CA ILE A 63 10.15 4.58 -13.84
C ILE A 63 10.57 3.12 -13.64
N GLY A 64 9.76 2.17 -14.12
CA GLY A 64 10.04 0.74 -14.04
C GLY A 64 9.93 0.15 -12.62
N VAL A 65 9.10 0.73 -11.76
CA VAL A 65 8.67 0.08 -10.51
C VAL A 65 7.37 -0.68 -10.81
N PRO A 66 7.34 -2.02 -10.65
CA PRO A 66 6.16 -2.81 -10.96
C PRO A 66 5.02 -2.48 -9.98
N THR A 67 3.79 -2.43 -10.50
CA THR A 67 2.58 -2.26 -9.70
C THR A 67 1.48 -3.18 -10.20
N HIS A 68 0.46 -3.43 -9.38
CA HIS A 68 -0.73 -4.15 -9.84
C HIS A 68 -1.63 -3.31 -10.77
N PHE A 69 -1.38 -2.01 -10.91
CA PHE A 69 -2.31 -1.12 -11.61
C PHE A 69 -2.25 -1.35 -13.12
N ILE A 70 -3.41 -1.58 -13.74
CA ILE A 70 -3.52 -1.73 -15.20
C ILE A 70 -4.06 -0.43 -15.81
N ARG A 71 -5.25 -0.02 -15.39
CA ARG A 71 -5.88 1.24 -15.85
C ARG A 71 -7.06 1.64 -14.97
N ARG A 72 -7.40 2.93 -14.96
CA ARG A 72 -8.67 3.40 -14.39
C ARG A 72 -9.84 3.01 -15.30
N ILE A 73 -10.97 2.64 -14.68
CA ILE A 73 -12.21 2.31 -15.39
C ILE A 73 -13.16 3.52 -15.38
N ASN A 74 -13.33 4.14 -14.21
CA ASN A 74 -14.20 5.30 -14.03
C ASN A 74 -13.76 6.10 -12.79
N MET A 75 -14.62 7.00 -12.29
CA MET A 75 -14.30 7.86 -11.16
C MET A 75 -14.06 7.11 -9.84
N ARG A 76 -14.51 5.86 -9.68
CA ARG A 76 -14.36 5.07 -8.44
C ARG A 76 -13.69 3.71 -8.61
N GLU A 77 -13.46 3.27 -9.84
CA GLU A 77 -12.98 1.93 -10.15
C GLU A 77 -11.67 1.94 -10.94
N GLN A 78 -10.78 1.00 -10.59
CA GLN A 78 -9.57 0.66 -11.34
C GLN A 78 -9.56 -0.82 -11.67
N LEU A 79 -8.98 -1.16 -12.82
CA LEU A 79 -8.61 -2.52 -13.17
C LEU A 79 -7.18 -2.77 -12.66
N VAL A 80 -7.02 -3.84 -11.87
CA VAL A 80 -5.74 -4.22 -11.27
C VAL A 80 -5.45 -5.70 -11.49
N ARG A 81 -4.18 -6.08 -11.46
CA ARG A 81 -3.73 -7.47 -11.44
C ARG A 81 -4.07 -8.10 -10.10
N MET A 82 -4.54 -9.33 -10.13
CA MET A 82 -4.69 -10.16 -8.94
C MET A 82 -3.30 -10.59 -8.47
N VAL A 83 -3.05 -10.48 -7.17
CA VAL A 83 -1.78 -10.85 -6.55
C VAL A 83 -2.06 -11.68 -5.30
N GLU A 84 -1.13 -12.56 -4.95
CA GLU A 84 -1.08 -13.21 -3.65
C GLU A 84 -0.44 -12.24 -2.64
N ILE A 85 -1.26 -11.57 -1.83
CA ILE A 85 -0.78 -10.56 -0.89
C ILE A 85 0.14 -11.19 0.16
N ILE A 86 1.34 -10.63 0.30
CA ILE A 86 2.20 -10.90 1.47
C ILE A 86 1.53 -10.22 2.66
N PRO A 87 1.29 -10.91 3.79
CA PRO A 87 0.50 -10.40 4.91
C PRO A 87 1.28 -9.37 5.75
N LEU A 88 1.89 -8.40 5.09
CA LEU A 88 2.75 -7.38 5.66
C LEU A 88 2.35 -6.00 5.13
N GLU A 89 2.33 -5.06 6.06
CA GLU A 89 2.33 -3.64 5.81
C GLU A 89 3.77 -3.15 5.89
N VAL A 90 4.32 -2.69 4.76
CA VAL A 90 5.69 -2.19 4.66
C VAL A 90 5.64 -0.67 4.80
N VAL A 91 6.21 -0.15 5.88
CA VAL A 91 6.19 1.28 6.20
C VAL A 91 7.58 1.85 5.99
N VAL A 92 7.69 2.92 5.20
CA VAL A 92 8.95 3.65 5.00
C VAL A 92 8.84 5.01 5.66
N ARG A 93 9.81 5.35 6.51
CA ARG A 93 9.86 6.61 7.26
C ARG A 93 11.06 7.44 6.84
N ASN A 94 10.83 8.69 6.47
CA ASN A 94 11.88 9.70 6.24
C ASN A 94 12.02 10.66 7.44
N PHE A 95 10.92 10.87 8.16
CA PHE A 95 10.85 11.67 9.37
C PHE A 95 10.21 10.86 10.49
N SER A 96 10.46 11.24 11.74
CA SER A 96 9.76 10.65 12.87
C SER A 96 8.29 11.07 12.90
N ALA A 97 7.41 10.10 12.85
CA ALA A 97 5.97 10.29 12.94
C ALA A 97 5.29 9.04 13.50
N GLY A 98 4.04 9.19 13.94
CA GLY A 98 3.18 8.08 14.34
C GLY A 98 3.77 7.24 15.49
N PRO A 99 3.58 5.90 15.48
CA PRO A 99 3.99 5.03 16.59
C PRO A 99 5.49 5.07 16.90
N MET A 100 6.35 5.42 15.94
CA MET A 100 7.80 5.44 16.15
C MET A 100 8.22 6.50 17.18
N VAL A 101 7.55 7.65 17.20
CA VAL A 101 7.80 8.75 18.16
C VAL A 101 7.62 8.25 19.58
N ALA A 102 6.48 7.61 19.86
CA ALA A 102 6.19 7.05 21.19
C ALA A 102 7.10 5.87 21.53
N ARG A 103 7.41 5.00 20.56
CA ARG A 103 8.22 3.79 20.77
C ARG A 103 9.68 4.10 21.07
N LEU A 104 10.25 5.15 20.46
CA LEU A 104 11.67 5.47 20.56
C LEU A 104 11.98 6.77 21.33
N GLY A 105 10.96 7.54 21.72
CA GLY A 105 11.14 8.82 22.42
C GLY A 105 11.76 9.92 21.55
N ILE A 106 11.65 9.81 20.23
CA ILE A 106 12.21 10.79 19.28
C ILE A 106 11.15 11.86 19.00
N PRO A 107 11.47 13.17 19.06
CA PRO A 107 10.51 14.23 18.75
C PRO A 107 9.89 14.08 17.35
N GLU A 108 8.58 14.32 17.21
CA GLU A 108 7.89 14.27 15.91
C GLU A 108 8.46 15.31 14.92
N GLY A 109 8.55 14.93 13.65
CA GLY A 109 9.10 15.77 12.58
C GLY A 109 10.63 15.80 12.51
N THR A 110 11.32 15.02 13.33
CA THR A 110 12.78 14.86 13.26
C THR A 110 13.16 14.16 11.95
N GLN A 111 14.03 14.77 11.16
CA GLN A 111 14.54 14.14 9.95
C GLN A 111 15.45 12.97 10.30
N LEU A 112 15.20 11.81 9.70
CA LEU A 112 16.03 10.63 9.90
C LEU A 112 17.27 10.71 9.00
N PRO A 113 18.44 10.23 9.47
CA PRO A 113 19.67 10.26 8.68
C PRO A 113 19.61 9.35 7.45
N ARG A 114 18.73 8.35 7.47
CA ARG A 114 18.38 7.50 6.34
C ARG A 114 16.92 7.05 6.46
N PRO A 115 16.22 6.73 5.35
CA PRO A 115 14.90 6.13 5.42
C PRO A 115 14.94 4.82 6.21
N ILE A 116 13.95 4.59 7.07
CA ILE A 116 13.79 3.34 7.84
C ILE A 116 12.61 2.57 7.25
N VAL A 117 12.82 1.29 6.96
CA VAL A 117 11.77 0.35 6.56
C VAL A 117 11.35 -0.46 7.79
N GLU A 118 10.05 -0.51 8.04
CA GLU A 118 9.44 -1.26 9.14
C GLU A 118 8.36 -2.20 8.59
N TYR A 119 8.23 -3.38 9.21
CA TYR A 119 7.23 -4.36 8.85
C TYR A 119 6.17 -4.46 9.94
N TYR A 120 4.91 -4.44 9.52
CA TYR A 120 3.77 -4.63 10.40
C TYR A 120 2.94 -5.81 9.90
N PHE A 121 2.62 -6.76 10.77
CA PHE A 121 1.84 -7.93 10.39
C PHE A 121 0.40 -7.52 10.09
N LYS A 122 -0.09 -7.81 8.88
CA LYS A 122 -1.42 -7.35 8.43
C LYS A 122 -2.54 -8.19 9.04
N ASP A 123 -2.87 -7.91 10.29
CA ASP A 123 -4.03 -8.44 10.99
C ASP A 123 -4.75 -7.34 11.76
N GLU A 124 -5.99 -7.04 11.36
CA GLU A 124 -6.80 -6.01 12.00
C GLU A 124 -7.19 -6.36 13.43
N ARG A 125 -7.26 -7.64 13.79
CA ARG A 125 -7.61 -8.10 15.14
C ARG A 125 -6.47 -7.84 16.13
N LEU A 126 -5.24 -7.80 15.63
CA LEU A 126 -4.03 -7.57 16.40
C LEU A 126 -3.54 -6.11 16.31
N ASN A 127 -4.31 -5.23 15.68
CA ASN A 127 -3.95 -3.83 15.40
C ASN A 127 -2.61 -3.69 14.66
N ALA A 128 -2.34 -4.60 13.73
CA ALA A 128 -1.13 -4.65 12.92
C ALA A 128 0.17 -4.46 13.73
N PRO A 129 0.64 -5.48 14.49
CA PRO A 129 1.82 -5.33 15.33
C PRO A 129 3.09 -5.21 14.49
N LEU A 130 4.07 -4.45 15.01
CA LEU A 130 5.42 -4.39 14.44
C LEU A 130 6.08 -5.78 14.56
N VAL A 131 6.69 -6.26 13.47
CA VAL A 131 7.39 -7.54 13.42
C VAL A 131 8.81 -7.36 12.88
N ALA A 132 9.71 -8.24 13.31
CA ALA A 132 11.07 -8.33 12.80
C ALA A 132 11.13 -9.26 11.58
N GLU A 133 12.21 -9.16 10.79
CA GLU A 133 12.46 -10.03 9.64
C GLU A 133 12.49 -11.51 10.04
N GLU A 134 13.01 -11.81 11.23
CA GLU A 134 13.05 -13.16 11.77
C GLU A 134 11.65 -13.75 11.96
N HIS A 135 10.67 -12.94 12.38
CA HIS A 135 9.28 -13.41 12.45
C HIS A 135 8.75 -13.74 11.06
N ILE A 136 9.05 -12.89 10.06
CA ILE A 136 8.56 -13.03 8.69
C ILE A 136 9.06 -14.32 8.07
N VAL A 137 10.36 -14.59 8.18
CA VAL A 137 11.00 -15.79 7.64
C VAL A 137 10.59 -17.02 8.44
N ALA A 138 10.58 -16.96 9.77
CA ALA A 138 10.24 -18.11 10.62
C ALA A 138 8.79 -18.59 10.43
N PHE A 139 7.85 -17.67 10.17
CA PHE A 139 6.45 -18.00 9.91
C PHE A 139 6.14 -18.23 8.42
N GLY A 140 7.15 -18.13 7.54
CA GLY A 140 7.01 -18.40 6.12
C GLY A 140 6.12 -17.41 5.36
N TRP A 141 5.95 -16.18 5.87
CA TRP A 141 5.17 -15.15 5.17
C TRP A 141 5.91 -14.62 3.94
N ALA A 142 7.24 -14.54 4.04
CA ALA A 142 8.17 -14.22 2.97
C ALA A 142 9.53 -14.85 3.26
N ASN A 143 10.25 -15.19 2.20
CA ASN A 143 11.63 -15.67 2.30
C ASN A 143 12.63 -14.49 2.29
N GLN A 144 13.93 -14.75 2.48
CA GLN A 144 14.94 -13.68 2.51
C GLN A 144 15.03 -12.89 1.20
N GLN A 145 14.92 -13.56 0.05
CA GLN A 145 14.93 -12.91 -1.26
C GLN A 145 13.73 -11.98 -1.43
N ASP A 146 12.54 -12.41 -0.99
CA ASP A 146 11.35 -11.56 -0.99
C ASP A 146 11.56 -10.30 -0.16
N LEU A 147 12.22 -10.40 1.01
CA LEU A 147 12.51 -9.26 1.87
C LEU A 147 13.47 -8.26 1.22
N ASP A 148 14.55 -8.75 0.60
CA ASP A 148 15.52 -7.93 -0.11
C ASP A 148 14.86 -7.18 -1.28
N ASP A 149 13.99 -7.86 -2.04
CA ASP A 149 13.23 -7.28 -3.14
C ASP A 149 12.19 -6.25 -2.65
N ILE A 150 11.51 -6.53 -1.53
CA ILE A 150 10.58 -5.59 -0.89
C ILE A 150 11.31 -4.32 -0.46
N ILE A 151 12.49 -4.42 0.17
CA ILE A 151 13.27 -3.25 0.59
C ILE A 151 13.68 -2.43 -0.63
N ALA A 152 14.22 -3.08 -1.66
CA ALA A 152 14.62 -2.41 -2.89
C ALA A 152 13.44 -1.69 -3.55
N LEU A 153 12.28 -2.33 -3.63
CA LEU A 153 11.05 -1.73 -4.17
C LEU A 153 10.58 -0.57 -3.30
N ALA A 154 10.51 -0.74 -1.98
CA ALA A 154 10.04 0.27 -1.03
C ALA A 154 10.90 1.54 -1.07
N LEU A 155 12.22 1.41 -1.17
CA LEU A 155 13.13 2.55 -1.28
C LEU A 155 13.01 3.26 -2.64
N ARG A 156 12.82 2.52 -3.75
CA ARG A 156 12.53 3.15 -5.06
C ARG A 156 11.19 3.90 -5.06
N VAL A 157 10.17 3.35 -4.40
CA VAL A 157 8.90 4.04 -4.20
C VAL A 157 9.12 5.30 -3.36
N ASN A 158 9.93 5.23 -2.31
CA ASN A 158 10.24 6.37 -1.45
C ASN A 158 10.90 7.53 -2.21
N ASP A 159 11.88 7.23 -3.05
CA ASP A 159 12.59 8.25 -3.82
C ASP A 159 11.65 8.98 -4.79
N PHE A 160 10.83 8.20 -5.51
CA PHE A 160 9.82 8.74 -6.41
C PHE A 160 8.78 9.61 -5.69
N MET A 161 8.19 9.07 -4.61
CA MET A 161 7.16 9.77 -3.84
C MET A 161 7.72 11.02 -3.17
N SER A 162 8.92 10.95 -2.59
CA SER A 162 9.56 12.10 -1.95
C SER A 162 9.84 13.22 -2.95
N GLY A 163 10.31 12.87 -4.15
CA GLY A 163 10.53 13.84 -5.23
C GLY A 163 9.25 14.54 -5.67
N ILE A 164 8.18 13.78 -5.93
CA ILE A 164 6.88 14.35 -6.33
C ILE A 164 6.29 15.25 -5.23
N MET A 165 6.27 14.77 -3.99
CA MET A 165 5.70 15.52 -2.88
C MET A 165 6.48 16.80 -2.64
N MET A 166 7.82 16.75 -2.68
CA MET A 166 8.65 17.94 -2.56
C MET A 166 8.41 18.93 -3.70
N GLY A 167 8.16 18.43 -4.92
CA GLY A 167 7.82 19.27 -6.08
C GLY A 167 6.57 20.13 -5.89
N VAL A 168 5.67 19.76 -4.96
CA VAL A 168 4.49 20.54 -4.58
C VAL A 168 4.60 21.15 -3.17
N GLY A 169 5.81 21.18 -2.60
CA GLY A 169 6.08 21.79 -1.29
C GLY A 169 5.68 20.94 -0.08
N ILE A 170 5.45 19.63 -0.27
CA ILE A 170 5.05 18.70 0.79
C ILE A 170 6.24 17.82 1.18
N ARG A 171 6.52 17.71 2.47
CA ARG A 171 7.49 16.74 3.01
C ARG A 171 6.81 15.40 3.24
N LEU A 172 7.30 14.34 2.60
CA LEU A 172 6.81 12.98 2.81
C LEU A 172 7.37 12.42 4.12
N ALA A 173 6.60 12.50 5.20
CA ALA A 173 7.01 12.01 6.52
C ALA A 173 7.24 10.49 6.55
N ASP A 174 6.18 9.75 6.22
CA ASP A 174 6.19 8.31 6.01
C ASP A 174 5.10 7.92 4.99
N PHE A 175 5.17 6.69 4.52
CA PHE A 175 4.09 6.06 3.77
C PHE A 175 4.09 4.55 4.00
N LYS A 176 3.00 3.91 3.60
CA LYS A 176 2.80 2.48 3.72
C LYS A 176 2.46 1.88 2.36
N ILE A 177 3.06 0.74 2.04
CA ILE A 177 2.73 -0.09 0.89
C ILE A 177 2.40 -1.52 1.31
N GLU A 178 1.69 -2.23 0.44
CA GLU A 178 1.48 -3.66 0.52
C GLU A 178 1.99 -4.27 -0.78
N VAL A 179 2.71 -5.40 -0.68
CA VAL A 179 3.31 -6.10 -1.81
C VAL A 179 2.65 -7.47 -1.94
N GLY A 180 2.55 -7.97 -3.16
CA GLY A 180 1.99 -9.29 -3.41
C GLY A 180 2.72 -9.99 -4.54
N ARG A 181 2.66 -11.31 -4.54
CA ARG A 181 3.29 -12.16 -5.54
C ARG A 181 2.39 -12.33 -6.75
N VAL A 182 2.98 -12.28 -7.94
CA VAL A 182 2.37 -12.70 -9.20
C VAL A 182 3.13 -13.91 -9.71
N TRP A 183 2.38 -14.93 -10.11
CA TRP A 183 2.94 -16.19 -10.64
C TRP A 183 2.71 -16.26 -12.15
N GLU A 184 3.80 -16.38 -12.91
CA GLU A 184 3.82 -16.65 -14.35
C GLU A 184 4.40 -18.05 -14.57
N GLY A 185 3.55 -19.08 -14.48
CA GLY A 185 4.01 -20.47 -14.41
C GLY A 185 4.73 -20.73 -13.09
N ASP A 186 5.95 -21.26 -13.15
CA ASP A 186 6.80 -21.50 -11.97
C ASP A 186 7.60 -20.25 -11.55
N PHE A 187 7.49 -19.13 -12.30
CA PHE A 187 8.20 -17.90 -12.01
C PHE A 187 7.36 -16.97 -11.15
N MET A 188 7.95 -16.54 -10.03
CA MET A 188 7.35 -15.58 -9.10
C MET A 188 7.99 -14.20 -9.28
N ARG A 189 7.17 -13.15 -9.21
CA ARG A 189 7.61 -11.75 -9.14
C ARG A 189 6.80 -10.97 -8.11
N LEU A 190 7.41 -9.95 -7.52
CA LEU A 190 6.77 -8.98 -6.63
C LEU A 190 6.27 -7.74 -7.37
#